data_AF-A0A2V5QX35-F1
#
_entry.id   AF-A0A2V5QX35-F1
#
_cell.length_a   1.000
_cell.length_b   1.000
_cell.length_c   1.000
_cell.angle_alpha   90.00
_cell.angle_beta   90.00
_cell.angle_gamma   90.00
#
_symmetry.space_group_name_H-M   'P 1'
#
loop_
_entity.id
_entity.type
_entity.pdbx_description
1 polymer ?
#
loop_
_entity_poly.entity_id
_entity_poly.type
_entity_poly.pdbx_seq_one_letter_code
_entity_poly.pdbx_strand_id
1 'polypeptide(L)'
;MKPMKKTTASQSAPARRSLGEGGFFNLRLLIGLFIVLAGVFLALAGLGTFSAVTANSAQAQQKPRIITNSTDPLVPNGFDCSKIYELGIDKQENLRAGLIMIACGETQGGSASPSGTFSQFIQKLLPPPLTFGTTDVDLISPQTDSGTNITQSETYATTNPDDPNQIVVAYNDSRGRLANPINISGASVSTDGGTTFTRLTKGNGQSPFDGTEGDPVVLYNRPTGTWFTVWLDTGCSAAGLGGYKSTNPSDPNSWTHFCVHNNNNIFAPDDRESGWADNNPSSLFFGRMYVSWNNFNVGGGALFVRYSTDNGLTWTNERQLSTTFFRDVQITGDLATGDVYVAAMNEGPNGGLAGPRSNKIYRSTDGGNTWTNTYTGPNFAPPGRVNCGANTYFVCMYPDSNLGFTGYWRHMGWGEPAALNGVVSLVYAQHGAGADPGDVFYIRSTDKGQTFGAPVKLNTDTTTRLQW
;
A
#
# COMPACT_ATOMS: atom_id res chain seq x y z
N MET A 1 -23.60 41.88 64.38
CA MET A 1 -25.01 41.83 63.89
C MET A 1 -25.07 42.43 62.48
N LYS A 2 -26.04 42.03 61.64
CA LYS A 2 -26.48 42.77 60.44
C LYS A 2 -27.74 43.57 60.81
N PRO A 3 -27.99 44.76 60.22
CA PRO A 3 -28.70 44.90 58.94
C PRO A 3 -28.01 45.94 58.00
N MET A 4 -28.28 46.18 56.70
CA MET A 4 -29.49 46.21 55.84
C MET A 4 -30.44 47.41 56.14
N LYS A 5 -30.95 48.21 55.18
CA LYS A 5 -30.84 48.21 53.69
C LYS A 5 -31.32 49.57 53.07
N LYS A 6 -30.59 50.14 52.09
CA LYS A 6 -31.02 51.17 51.08
C LYS A 6 -31.46 52.56 51.64
N THR A 7 -31.55 53.68 50.88
CA THR A 7 -31.91 53.93 49.45
C THR A 7 -31.13 55.13 48.81
N THR A 8 -31.13 55.27 47.47
CA THR A 8 -30.43 56.29 46.61
C THR A 8 -31.30 57.55 46.36
N ALA A 9 -30.94 58.64 45.64
CA ALA A 9 -29.92 59.00 44.62
C ALA A 9 -29.66 60.56 44.64
N SER A 10 -29.10 61.34 43.68
CA SER A 10 -28.54 61.16 42.31
C SER A 10 -27.74 62.41 41.81
N GLN A 11 -26.67 62.24 41.01
CA GLN A 11 -26.02 63.18 40.04
C GLN A 11 -25.50 64.57 40.54
N SER A 12 -24.54 65.28 39.89
CA SER A 12 -24.00 65.27 38.50
C SER A 12 -22.44 65.38 38.38
N ALA A 13 -21.90 65.52 37.15
CA ALA A 13 -20.50 65.23 36.75
C ALA A 13 -19.51 66.42 36.69
N PRO A 14 -18.22 66.20 36.31
CA PRO A 14 -17.86 66.41 34.89
C PRO A 14 -16.86 65.41 34.23
N ALA A 15 -16.88 65.40 32.89
CA ALA A 15 -15.82 65.05 31.91
C ALA A 15 -15.05 63.71 31.99
N ARG A 16 -15.35 62.79 31.03
CA ARG A 16 -14.36 61.82 30.50
C ARG A 16 -13.50 62.49 29.40
N ARG A 17 -12.23 62.11 29.28
CA ARG A 17 -11.49 62.15 28.00
C ARG A 17 -11.38 60.73 27.44
N SER A 18 -11.48 60.60 26.12
CA SER A 18 -11.28 59.34 25.41
C SER A 18 -9.79 59.11 25.13
N LEU A 19 -9.33 57.86 25.22
CA LEU A 19 -8.13 57.40 24.52
C LEU A 19 -8.59 56.72 23.25
N GLY A 20 -8.23 57.30 22.11
CA GLY A 20 -8.86 57.02 20.81
C GLY A 20 -8.50 55.67 20.18
N GLU A 21 -9.32 55.29 19.21
CA GLU A 21 -9.07 54.15 18.33
C GLU A 21 -7.79 54.37 17.50
N GLY A 22 -6.90 53.38 17.46
CA GLY A 22 -5.66 53.46 16.68
C GLY A 22 -4.67 52.32 16.91
N GLY A 23 -4.58 51.80 18.14
CA GLY A 23 -3.67 50.68 18.46
C GLY A 23 -4.04 49.36 17.77
N PHE A 24 -5.31 48.97 17.80
CA PHE A 24 -5.76 47.67 17.28
C PHE A 24 -5.71 47.53 15.76
N PHE A 25 -5.84 48.62 15.00
CA PHE A 25 -5.73 48.59 13.54
C PHE A 25 -4.28 48.32 13.08
N ASN A 26 -3.31 49.00 13.69
CA ASN A 26 -1.90 48.82 13.37
C ASN A 26 -1.41 47.39 13.63
N LEU A 27 -1.83 46.75 14.72
CA LEU A 27 -1.42 45.36 15.00
C LEU A 27 -1.95 44.36 13.95
N ARG A 28 -3.20 44.53 13.49
CA ARG A 28 -3.77 43.68 12.42
C ARG A 28 -3.11 43.94 11.07
N LEU A 29 -2.79 45.20 10.75
CA LEU A 29 -2.02 45.55 9.56
C LEU A 29 -0.60 44.99 9.60
N LEU A 30 0.09 45.04 10.75
CA LEU A 30 1.41 44.43 10.92
C LEU A 30 1.37 42.90 10.75
N ILE A 31 0.41 42.21 11.38
CA ILE A 31 0.25 40.76 11.22
C ILE A 31 -0.05 40.40 9.75
N GLY A 32 -0.95 41.14 9.09
CA GLY A 32 -1.23 40.97 7.66
C GLY A 32 0.01 41.20 6.79
N LEU A 33 0.79 42.24 7.08
CA LEU A 33 2.03 42.55 6.36
C LEU A 33 3.09 41.46 6.55
N PHE A 34 3.23 40.90 7.77
CA PHE A 34 4.13 39.77 8.04
C PHE A 34 3.69 38.50 7.32
N ILE A 35 2.39 38.20 7.25
CA ILE A 35 1.85 37.05 6.49
C ILE A 35 2.11 37.23 4.98
N VAL A 36 1.87 38.43 4.44
CA VAL A 36 2.15 38.74 3.02
C VAL A 36 3.65 38.68 2.73
N LEU A 37 4.51 39.23 3.59
CA LEU A 37 5.96 39.14 3.46
C LEU A 37 6.44 37.69 3.52
N ALA A 38 5.93 36.87 4.45
CA ALA A 38 6.25 35.44 4.51
C ALA A 38 5.81 34.71 3.23
N GLY A 39 4.61 34.99 2.72
CA GLY A 39 4.14 34.45 1.43
C GLY A 39 5.01 34.87 0.24
N VAL A 40 5.45 36.13 0.19
CA VAL A 40 6.37 36.64 -0.85
C VAL A 40 7.76 36.03 -0.71
N PHE A 41 8.30 35.86 0.50
CA PHE A 41 9.57 35.17 0.73
C PHE A 41 9.50 33.68 0.33
N LEU A 42 8.39 32.98 0.62
CA LEU A 42 8.18 31.60 0.19
C LEU A 42 8.02 31.49 -1.34
N ALA A 43 7.33 32.43 -1.98
CA ALA A 43 7.21 32.48 -3.43
C ALA A 43 8.57 32.77 -4.11
N LEU A 44 9.35 33.71 -3.58
CA LEU A 44 10.71 34.01 -4.06
C LEU A 44 11.69 32.87 -3.81
N ALA A 45 11.58 32.15 -2.69
CA ALA A 45 12.34 30.94 -2.42
C ALA A 45 11.99 29.83 -3.43
N GLY A 46 10.71 29.65 -3.74
CA GLY A 46 10.25 28.72 -4.79
C GLY A 46 10.77 29.09 -6.18
N LEU A 47 10.72 30.37 -6.57
CA LEU A 47 11.30 30.85 -7.83
C LEU A 47 12.84 30.68 -7.86
N GLY A 48 13.49 30.82 -6.71
CA GLY A 48 14.91 30.52 -6.53
C GLY A 48 15.24 29.03 -6.72
N THR A 49 14.45 28.12 -6.14
CA THR A 49 14.66 26.67 -6.34
C THR A 49 14.34 26.24 -7.77
N PHE A 50 13.30 26.79 -8.42
CA PHE A 50 13.08 26.55 -9.85
C PHE A 50 14.30 26.98 -10.69
N SER A 51 14.89 28.14 -10.41
CA SER A 51 16.10 28.61 -11.10
C SER A 51 17.28 27.65 -10.91
N ALA A 52 17.52 27.17 -9.69
CA ALA A 52 18.57 26.21 -9.38
C ALA A 52 18.33 24.82 -10.02
N VAL A 53 17.08 24.35 -10.04
CA VAL A 53 16.69 23.10 -10.72
C VAL A 53 16.95 23.20 -12.22
N THR A 54 16.58 24.33 -12.86
CA THR A 54 16.86 24.53 -14.30
C THR A 54 18.35 24.59 -14.64
N ALA A 55 19.21 25.02 -13.70
CA ALA A 55 20.65 25.03 -13.89
C ALA A 55 21.25 23.61 -13.89
N ASN A 56 20.78 22.73 -13.00
CA ASN A 56 21.25 21.34 -12.96
C ASN A 56 20.69 20.49 -14.12
N SER A 57 19.47 20.77 -14.61
CA SER A 57 18.91 20.09 -15.79
C SER A 57 19.56 20.51 -17.12
N ALA A 58 20.43 21.52 -17.14
CA ALA A 58 21.06 22.05 -18.35
C ALA A 58 22.37 21.35 -18.75
N GLN A 59 22.89 20.43 -17.93
CA GLN A 59 23.94 19.52 -18.36
C GLN A 59 23.33 18.28 -19.01
N ALA A 60 23.40 18.20 -20.34
CA ALA A 60 23.12 16.98 -21.09
C ALA A 60 24.24 15.95 -20.79
N GLN A 61 24.11 15.26 -19.66
CA GLN A 61 25.02 14.21 -19.22
C GLN A 61 25.05 13.12 -20.28
N GLN A 62 26.18 13.01 -21.00
CA GLN A 62 26.32 12.05 -22.09
C GLN A 62 26.12 10.64 -21.54
N LYS A 63 25.12 9.91 -22.05
CA LYS A 63 24.84 8.52 -21.66
C LYS A 63 26.14 7.72 -21.68
N PRO A 64 26.67 7.27 -20.53
CA PRO A 64 27.97 6.64 -20.49
C PRO A 64 27.89 5.31 -21.21
N ARG A 65 28.75 5.09 -22.20
CA ARG A 65 28.75 3.79 -22.92
C ARG A 65 29.16 2.65 -22.01
N ILE A 66 30.15 2.89 -21.14
CA ILE A 66 30.63 1.96 -20.11
C ILE A 66 30.52 2.68 -18.76
N ILE A 67 29.96 2.04 -17.74
CA ILE A 67 29.99 2.54 -16.35
C ILE A 67 31.40 2.32 -15.78
N THR A 68 32.06 3.37 -15.28
CA THR A 68 33.47 3.30 -14.84
C THR A 68 33.76 3.86 -13.45
N ASN A 69 32.84 4.62 -12.85
CA ASN A 69 33.02 5.29 -11.54
C ASN A 69 31.82 5.08 -10.59
N SER A 70 31.20 3.90 -10.62
CA SER A 70 30.21 3.52 -9.61
C SER A 70 30.87 3.36 -8.23
N THR A 71 30.23 3.94 -7.22
CA THR A 71 30.48 3.70 -5.79
C THR A 71 29.45 2.74 -5.18
N ASP A 72 28.44 2.32 -5.94
CA ASP A 72 27.35 1.45 -5.50
C ASP A 72 27.69 -0.03 -5.82
N PRO A 73 27.62 -0.95 -4.83
CA PRO A 73 27.98 -2.35 -5.04
C PRO A 73 27.02 -3.11 -5.97
N LEU A 74 25.79 -2.64 -6.18
CA LEU A 74 24.83 -3.23 -7.10
C LEU A 74 25.13 -2.86 -8.56
N VAL A 75 25.79 -1.71 -8.80
CA VAL A 75 26.12 -1.20 -10.14
C VAL A 75 27.59 -1.50 -10.49
N PRO A 76 27.87 -2.53 -11.29
CA PRO A 76 29.25 -2.95 -11.56
C PRO A 76 29.97 -2.03 -12.54
N ASN A 77 31.16 -1.59 -12.15
CA ASN A 77 32.12 -0.96 -13.05
C ASN A 77 32.53 -1.94 -14.16
N GLY A 78 32.54 -1.48 -15.41
CA GLY A 78 32.74 -2.27 -16.62
C GLY A 78 31.46 -2.64 -17.37
N PHE A 79 30.26 -2.32 -16.86
CA PHE A 79 29.00 -2.60 -17.57
C PHE A 79 28.84 -1.74 -18.84
N ASP A 80 28.56 -2.37 -19.98
CA ASP A 80 28.26 -1.69 -21.26
C ASP A 80 26.76 -1.39 -21.36
N CYS A 81 26.40 -0.10 -21.34
CA CYS A 81 25.01 0.35 -21.38
C CYS A 81 24.29 0.01 -22.69
N SER A 82 25.01 -0.26 -23.79
CA SER A 82 24.41 -0.77 -25.03
C SER A 82 23.85 -2.20 -24.91
N LYS A 83 24.21 -2.93 -23.85
CA LYS A 83 23.73 -4.29 -23.57
C LYS A 83 22.43 -4.37 -22.76
N ILE A 84 21.84 -3.25 -22.34
CA ILE A 84 20.60 -3.21 -21.53
C ILE A 84 19.51 -4.11 -22.09
N TYR A 85 19.12 -3.92 -23.36
CA TYR A 85 18.05 -4.67 -24.01
C TYR A 85 18.42 -6.13 -24.37
N GLU A 86 19.71 -6.41 -24.57
CA GLU A 86 20.23 -7.76 -24.83
C GLU A 86 20.21 -8.63 -23.57
N LEU A 87 20.47 -8.00 -22.42
CA LEU A 87 20.48 -8.63 -21.09
C LEU A 87 19.13 -8.48 -20.34
N GLY A 88 18.13 -7.86 -20.96
CA GLY A 88 16.81 -7.63 -20.37
C GLY A 88 16.83 -6.81 -19.07
N ILE A 89 17.76 -5.86 -18.93
CA ILE A 89 17.86 -4.99 -17.75
C ILE A 89 16.66 -4.04 -17.70
N ASP A 90 16.14 -3.64 -18.85
CA ASP A 90 14.91 -2.86 -19.05
C ASP A 90 13.63 -3.56 -18.57
N LYS A 91 13.70 -4.86 -18.26
CA LYS A 91 12.56 -5.74 -17.90
C LYS A 91 12.68 -6.33 -16.50
N GLN A 92 13.57 -5.76 -15.67
CA GLN A 92 13.88 -6.25 -14.33
C GLN A 92 13.58 -5.19 -13.27
N GLU A 93 12.80 -5.58 -12.26
CA GLU A 93 12.35 -4.68 -11.18
C GLU A 93 13.24 -4.74 -9.93
N ASN A 94 14.32 -5.53 -9.94
CA ASN A 94 15.27 -5.56 -8.83
C ASN A 94 16.10 -4.26 -8.77
N LEU A 95 16.49 -3.84 -7.56
CA LEU A 95 17.23 -2.60 -7.31
C LEU A 95 18.48 -2.46 -8.20
N ARG A 96 19.20 -3.56 -8.43
CA ARG A 96 20.38 -3.59 -9.30
C ARG A 96 20.06 -3.19 -10.74
N ALA A 97 18.97 -3.70 -11.32
CA ALA A 97 18.56 -3.33 -12.67
C ALA A 97 18.15 -1.86 -12.74
N GLY A 98 17.34 -1.38 -11.79
CA GLY A 98 16.97 0.04 -11.68
C GLY A 98 18.18 0.97 -11.58
N LEU A 99 19.13 0.66 -10.70
CA LEU A 99 20.35 1.46 -10.53
C LEU A 99 21.28 1.43 -11.76
N ILE A 100 21.34 0.32 -12.51
CA ILE A 100 22.03 0.27 -13.81
C ILE A 100 21.31 1.17 -14.84
N MET A 101 19.98 1.14 -14.92
CA MET A 101 19.21 2.02 -15.82
C MET A 101 19.44 3.50 -15.50
N ILE A 102 19.54 3.85 -14.21
CA ILE A 102 19.88 5.21 -13.74
C ILE A 102 21.31 5.58 -14.13
N ALA A 103 22.29 4.71 -13.82
CA ALA A 103 23.71 4.97 -14.11
C ALA A 103 24.03 5.05 -15.61
N CYS A 104 23.27 4.36 -16.46
CA CYS A 104 23.33 4.47 -17.92
C CYS A 104 22.55 5.68 -18.48
N GLY A 105 21.75 6.39 -17.68
CA GLY A 105 20.91 7.51 -18.11
C GLY A 105 19.69 7.09 -18.94
N GLU A 106 19.23 5.84 -18.82
CA GLU A 106 17.99 5.37 -19.45
C GLU A 106 16.74 5.69 -18.63
N THR A 107 16.87 5.87 -17.31
CA THR A 107 15.80 6.39 -16.46
C THR A 107 16.34 7.44 -15.48
N GLN A 108 15.45 8.26 -14.93
CA GLN A 108 15.78 9.23 -13.88
C GLN A 108 15.68 8.55 -12.51
N GLY A 109 16.70 8.73 -11.67
CA GLY A 109 16.66 8.26 -10.28
C GLY A 109 15.70 9.07 -9.41
N GLY A 110 15.22 8.47 -8.32
CA GLY A 110 14.31 9.12 -7.38
C GLY A 110 14.86 10.45 -6.85
N SER A 111 14.11 11.52 -7.02
CA SER A 111 14.43 12.82 -6.44
C SER A 111 13.97 12.87 -4.99
N ALA A 112 14.89 13.08 -4.04
CA ALA A 112 14.55 13.26 -2.63
C ALA A 112 13.45 14.33 -2.45
N SER A 113 12.35 13.96 -1.82
CA SER A 113 11.23 14.87 -1.61
C SER A 113 11.66 16.09 -0.79
N PRO A 114 11.13 17.30 -1.06
CA PRO A 114 11.45 18.51 -0.28
C PRO A 114 11.17 18.39 1.22
N SER A 115 10.34 17.43 1.63
CA SER A 115 10.04 17.08 3.03
C SER A 115 11.20 16.40 3.78
N GLY A 116 12.17 15.79 3.08
CA GLY A 116 13.26 15.01 3.69
C GLY A 116 14.30 15.81 4.49
N THR A 117 14.27 17.13 4.45
CA THR A 117 15.16 18.01 5.25
C THR A 117 14.49 18.61 6.49
N PHE A 118 13.21 18.34 6.72
CA PHE A 118 12.50 18.79 7.91
C PHE A 118 12.73 17.83 9.08
N SER A 119 13.07 18.35 10.25
CA SER A 119 13.26 17.52 11.44
C SER A 119 11.94 16.86 11.87
N GLN A 120 12.04 15.71 12.57
CA GLN A 120 10.91 14.98 13.14
C GLN A 120 9.98 15.87 14.01
N PHE A 121 10.51 16.95 14.59
CA PHE A 121 9.72 17.95 15.31
C PHE A 121 8.77 18.74 14.40
N ILE A 122 9.19 19.11 13.19
CA ILE A 122 8.34 19.81 12.22
C ILE A 122 7.39 18.84 11.53
N GLN A 123 7.81 17.59 11.25
CA GLN A 123 6.91 16.55 10.78
C GLN A 123 5.72 16.35 11.75
N LYS A 124 5.97 16.34 13.06
CA LYS A 124 4.93 16.28 14.11
C LYS A 124 4.04 17.53 14.22
N LEU A 125 4.31 18.60 13.45
CA LEU A 125 3.50 19.82 13.35
C LEU A 125 2.74 19.93 12.02
N LEU A 126 2.99 19.04 11.06
CA LEU A 126 2.24 18.98 9.81
C LEU A 126 0.93 18.20 10.01
N PRO A 127 -0.18 18.61 9.37
CA PRO A 127 -1.41 17.83 9.37
C PRO A 127 -1.28 16.63 8.40
N PRO A 128 -1.78 15.43 8.76
CA PRO A 128 -1.94 14.33 7.81
C PRO A 128 -2.72 14.78 6.56
N PRO A 129 -2.33 14.35 5.34
CA PRO A 129 -1.31 13.34 5.04
C PRO A 129 0.13 13.88 4.92
N LEU A 130 0.39 15.17 5.11
CA LEU A 130 1.71 15.80 4.90
C LEU A 130 2.81 15.31 5.87
N THR A 131 2.44 14.45 6.82
CA THR A 131 3.33 13.72 7.73
C THR A 131 3.95 12.46 7.11
N PHE A 132 3.40 11.96 6.00
CA PHE A 132 3.78 10.68 5.39
C PHE A 132 4.40 10.90 4.00
N GLY A 133 5.40 10.07 3.66
CA GLY A 133 6.17 10.21 2.42
C GLY A 133 7.24 11.30 2.51
N THR A 134 8.51 10.90 2.61
CA THR A 134 9.65 11.80 2.42
C THR A 134 10.49 11.32 1.25
N THR A 135 11.76 10.99 1.45
CA THR A 135 12.54 10.23 0.46
C THR A 135 12.09 8.77 0.52
N ASP A 136 12.14 8.06 -0.60
CA ASP A 136 11.95 6.60 -0.63
C ASP A 136 13.04 5.91 0.22
N VAL A 137 12.66 4.87 0.97
CA VAL A 137 13.55 4.14 1.87
C VAL A 137 13.67 2.69 1.40
N ASP A 138 14.89 2.21 1.26
CA ASP A 138 15.14 0.80 0.94
C ASP A 138 14.70 -0.11 2.10
N LEU A 139 13.70 -0.95 1.83
CA LEU A 139 13.18 -1.91 2.79
C LEU A 139 14.13 -3.08 3.03
N ILE A 140 15.01 -3.46 2.08
CA ILE A 140 15.88 -4.64 2.25
C ILE A 140 17.21 -4.35 2.97
N SER A 141 17.42 -3.08 3.32
CA SER A 141 18.54 -2.56 4.10
C SER A 141 18.67 -3.21 5.50
N PRO A 142 19.91 -3.31 6.04
CA PRO A 142 21.21 -2.98 5.44
C PRO A 142 21.84 -4.14 4.63
N GLN A 143 21.15 -5.26 4.43
CA GLN A 143 21.72 -6.43 3.75
C GLN A 143 21.59 -6.34 2.23
N THR A 144 22.68 -6.01 1.54
CA THR A 144 22.78 -6.12 0.08
C THR A 144 22.61 -7.57 -0.38
N ASP A 145 21.54 -7.86 -1.12
CA ASP A 145 21.36 -9.18 -1.73
C ASP A 145 22.45 -9.46 -2.79
N SER A 146 22.88 -10.72 -2.86
CA SER A 146 23.89 -11.17 -3.82
C SER A 146 23.58 -12.59 -4.31
N GLY A 147 23.81 -12.83 -5.60
CA GLY A 147 23.44 -14.09 -6.27
C GLY A 147 22.37 -13.88 -7.34
N THR A 148 21.58 -14.92 -7.60
CA THR A 148 20.57 -14.96 -8.69
C THR A 148 19.14 -14.73 -8.25
N ASN A 149 18.85 -14.88 -6.95
CA ASN A 149 17.50 -14.78 -6.40
C ASN A 149 17.42 -13.49 -5.56
N ILE A 150 17.22 -12.37 -6.26
CA ILE A 150 17.31 -11.00 -5.71
C ILE A 150 16.06 -10.17 -6.04
N THR A 151 14.95 -10.84 -6.33
CA THR A 151 13.65 -10.21 -6.56
C THR A 151 12.91 -10.10 -5.25
N GLN A 152 12.42 -8.89 -4.97
CA GLN A 152 11.31 -8.65 -4.07
C GLN A 152 10.12 -8.11 -4.88
N SER A 153 8.90 -8.52 -4.52
CA SER A 153 7.66 -8.19 -5.25
C SER A 153 6.45 -8.41 -4.36
N GLU A 154 5.37 -7.65 -4.61
CA GLU A 154 4.16 -7.59 -3.77
C GLU A 154 4.48 -7.10 -2.34
N THR A 155 3.58 -6.28 -1.76
CA THR A 155 3.88 -5.57 -0.50
C THR A 155 2.62 -5.39 0.34
N TYR A 156 2.69 -5.78 1.60
CA TYR A 156 1.64 -5.52 2.58
C TYR A 156 2.23 -4.81 3.81
N ALA A 157 1.62 -3.71 4.23
CA ALA A 157 2.13 -2.86 5.31
C ALA A 157 1.09 -2.67 6.40
N THR A 158 1.54 -2.64 7.66
CA THR A 158 0.70 -2.24 8.81
C THR A 158 1.54 -1.48 9.84
N THR A 159 0.90 -0.50 10.48
CA THR A 159 1.45 0.28 11.58
C THR A 159 0.82 -0.15 12.90
N ASN A 160 1.57 -0.03 13.99
CA ASN A 160 0.98 -0.14 15.33
C ASN A 160 0.19 1.16 15.63
N PRO A 161 -1.12 1.08 15.92
CA PRO A 161 -1.95 2.26 16.19
C PRO A 161 -1.71 2.91 17.58
N ASP A 162 -1.01 2.23 18.50
CA ASP A 162 -0.58 2.78 19.79
C ASP A 162 0.87 3.31 19.76
N ASP A 163 1.71 2.81 18.85
CA ASP A 163 3.05 3.34 18.57
C ASP A 163 3.30 3.53 17.06
N PRO A 164 3.03 4.73 16.50
CA PRO A 164 3.21 4.99 15.07
C PRO A 164 4.67 4.99 14.62
N ASN A 165 5.64 4.83 15.52
CA ASN A 165 7.03 4.59 15.13
C ASN A 165 7.25 3.14 14.68
N GLN A 166 6.41 2.19 15.12
CA GLN A 166 6.53 0.77 14.81
C GLN A 166 5.71 0.40 13.56
N ILE A 167 6.41 0.03 12.49
CA ILE A 167 5.83 -0.35 11.19
C ILE A 167 6.41 -1.69 10.77
N VAL A 168 5.57 -2.62 10.30
CA VAL A 168 6.01 -3.85 9.65
C VAL A 168 5.53 -3.84 8.20
N VAL A 169 6.45 -4.10 7.29
CA VAL A 169 6.18 -4.25 5.85
C VAL A 169 6.65 -5.62 5.41
N ALA A 170 5.76 -6.43 4.87
CA ALA A 170 6.03 -7.76 4.33
C ALA A 170 5.95 -7.76 2.80
N TYR A 171 6.71 -8.64 2.16
CA TYR A 171 6.90 -8.72 0.71
C TYR A 171 7.40 -10.11 0.29
N ASN A 172 7.25 -10.51 -0.97
CA ASN A 172 7.85 -11.76 -1.45
C ASN A 172 9.38 -11.58 -1.48
N ASP A 173 10.15 -12.49 -0.90
CA ASP A 173 11.62 -12.40 -0.79
C ASP A 173 12.28 -13.64 -1.40
N SER A 174 12.59 -13.58 -2.70
CA SER A 174 13.05 -14.76 -3.46
C SER A 174 14.36 -15.38 -3.00
N ARG A 175 15.11 -14.72 -2.10
CA ARG A 175 16.37 -15.17 -1.48
C ARG A 175 16.32 -16.64 -1.01
N GLY A 176 15.23 -17.06 -0.37
CA GLY A 176 15.06 -18.42 0.17
C GLY A 176 14.35 -19.41 -0.75
N ARG A 177 14.13 -19.09 -2.03
CA ARG A 177 13.46 -19.97 -3.01
C ARG A 177 14.10 -21.35 -3.18
N LEU A 178 15.38 -21.49 -2.85
CA LEU A 178 16.14 -22.74 -2.91
C LEU A 178 16.48 -23.32 -1.52
N ALA A 179 15.89 -22.77 -0.46
CA ALA A 179 15.99 -23.32 0.89
C ALA A 179 15.09 -24.57 1.05
N ASN A 180 15.32 -25.32 2.13
CA ASN A 180 14.44 -26.39 2.57
C ASN A 180 14.25 -26.28 4.10
N PRO A 181 13.06 -25.88 4.60
CA PRO A 181 11.86 -25.53 3.85
C PRO A 181 12.03 -24.35 2.88
N ILE A 182 11.17 -24.26 1.87
CA ILE A 182 11.13 -23.13 0.93
C ILE A 182 10.80 -21.83 1.68
N ASN A 183 11.34 -20.69 1.25
CA ASN A 183 11.09 -19.39 1.88
C ASN A 183 11.14 -18.29 0.81
N ILE A 184 9.99 -17.89 0.28
CA ILE A 184 9.86 -16.80 -0.71
C ILE A 184 9.21 -15.57 -0.06
N SER A 185 9.43 -15.36 1.23
CA SER A 185 8.66 -14.44 2.06
C SER A 185 9.59 -13.64 2.96
N GLY A 186 9.48 -12.32 2.97
CA GLY A 186 10.33 -11.43 3.76
C GLY A 186 9.53 -10.33 4.44
N ALA A 187 10.10 -9.74 5.48
CA ALA A 187 9.55 -8.54 6.07
C ALA A 187 10.65 -7.68 6.67
N SER A 188 10.36 -6.40 6.80
CA SER A 188 11.23 -5.40 7.42
C SER A 188 10.45 -4.59 8.43
N VAL A 189 11.15 -4.19 9.49
CA VAL A 189 10.56 -3.47 10.62
C VAL A 189 11.22 -2.10 10.75
N SER A 190 10.40 -1.06 10.89
CA SER A 190 10.82 0.26 11.36
C SER A 190 10.45 0.43 12.83
N THR A 191 11.29 1.15 13.57
CA THR A 191 11.01 1.64 14.94
C THR A 191 11.20 3.16 15.05
N ASP A 192 11.14 3.88 13.93
CA ASP A 192 11.39 5.32 13.82
C ASP A 192 10.42 6.04 12.86
N GLY A 193 9.24 5.44 12.63
CA GLY A 193 8.16 6.02 11.82
C GLY A 193 8.36 5.87 10.31
N GLY A 194 9.16 4.88 9.88
CA GLY A 194 9.52 4.66 8.48
C GLY A 194 10.68 5.53 8.01
N THR A 195 11.50 6.09 8.91
CA THR A 195 12.74 6.80 8.56
C THR A 195 13.83 5.80 8.14
N THR A 196 13.88 4.65 8.82
CA THR A 196 14.70 3.49 8.45
C THR A 196 13.91 2.20 8.63
N PHE A 197 14.32 1.16 7.91
CA PHE A 197 13.81 -0.21 8.04
C PHE A 197 14.98 -1.18 8.24
N THR A 198 14.74 -2.25 8.99
CA THR A 198 15.68 -3.38 9.16
C THR A 198 15.01 -4.66 8.65
N ARG A 199 15.61 -5.32 7.66
CA ARG A 199 15.14 -6.60 7.11
C ARG A 199 15.33 -7.76 8.09
N LEU A 200 14.26 -8.52 8.31
CA LEU A 200 14.28 -9.70 9.17
C LEU A 200 15.09 -10.83 8.51
N THR A 201 16.22 -11.15 9.14
CA THR A 201 17.15 -12.18 8.68
C THR A 201 17.67 -12.99 9.87
N LYS A 202 17.36 -14.29 9.90
CA LYS A 202 17.89 -15.26 10.86
C LYS A 202 19.38 -15.51 10.59
N GLY A 203 20.08 -16.12 11.56
CA GLY A 203 21.51 -16.44 11.44
C GLY A 203 21.90 -17.40 10.30
N ASN A 204 20.94 -18.04 9.63
CA ASN A 204 21.14 -18.84 8.42
C ASN A 204 21.02 -18.03 7.11
N GLY A 205 20.85 -16.71 7.18
CA GLY A 205 20.71 -15.82 6.03
C GLY A 205 19.29 -15.76 5.42
N GLN A 206 18.32 -16.48 5.98
CA GLN A 206 16.93 -16.53 5.51
C GLN A 206 16.01 -15.64 6.36
N SER A 207 14.79 -15.38 5.87
CA SER A 207 13.75 -14.71 6.66
C SER A 207 13.25 -15.60 7.81
N PRO A 208 12.49 -15.08 8.80
CA PRO A 208 11.78 -15.92 9.77
C PRO A 208 10.82 -16.97 9.16
N PHE A 209 10.26 -16.72 7.98
CA PHE A 209 9.03 -17.36 7.47
C PHE A 209 9.28 -18.64 6.66
N ASP A 210 9.79 -19.69 7.30
CA ASP A 210 10.07 -20.97 6.63
C ASP A 210 8.78 -21.69 6.19
N GLY A 211 8.82 -22.37 5.04
CA GLY A 211 7.70 -23.14 4.48
C GLY A 211 6.72 -22.31 3.64
N THR A 212 7.00 -21.03 3.38
CA THR A 212 6.06 -20.10 2.72
C THR A 212 6.51 -19.68 1.32
N GLU A 213 5.54 -19.47 0.42
CA GLU A 213 5.77 -19.26 -1.02
C GLU A 213 5.47 -17.84 -1.53
N GLY A 214 4.96 -16.96 -0.65
CA GLY A 214 4.76 -15.53 -0.91
C GLY A 214 3.36 -15.03 -0.55
N ASP A 215 3.02 -13.91 -1.18
CA ASP A 215 1.76 -13.18 -1.22
C ASP A 215 1.30 -12.66 0.17
N PRO A 216 1.99 -11.62 0.69
CA PRO A 216 1.91 -11.21 2.09
C PRO A 216 0.55 -10.64 2.50
N VAL A 217 0.18 -10.95 3.73
CA VAL A 217 -0.70 -10.12 4.57
C VAL A 217 0.01 -9.80 5.88
N VAL A 218 -0.08 -8.56 6.37
CA VAL A 218 0.37 -8.16 7.71
C VAL A 218 -0.81 -7.69 8.53
N LEU A 219 -1.01 -8.28 9.71
CA LEU A 219 -2.01 -7.87 10.69
C LEU A 219 -1.35 -7.50 12.02
N TYR A 220 -1.95 -6.54 12.72
CA TYR A 220 -1.64 -6.24 14.12
C TYR A 220 -2.87 -6.54 14.98
N ASN A 221 -2.70 -7.30 16.07
CA ASN A 221 -3.73 -7.55 17.06
C ASN A 221 -3.48 -6.65 18.29
N ARG A 222 -4.15 -5.49 18.33
CA ARG A 222 -4.02 -4.52 19.42
C ARG A 222 -4.33 -5.08 20.83
N PRO A 223 -5.30 -5.99 21.05
CA PRO A 223 -5.54 -6.56 22.38
C PRO A 223 -4.36 -7.31 23.01
N THR A 224 -3.42 -7.83 22.20
CA THR A 224 -2.26 -8.60 22.68
C THR A 224 -0.91 -7.98 22.32
N GLY A 225 -0.89 -6.94 21.48
CA GLY A 225 0.33 -6.38 20.90
C GLY A 225 1.02 -7.30 19.90
N THR A 226 0.33 -8.32 19.38
CA THR A 226 0.90 -9.36 18.52
C THR A 226 0.78 -8.99 17.05
N TRP A 227 1.90 -9.02 16.34
CA TRP A 227 1.97 -8.95 14.88
C TRP A 227 1.77 -10.34 14.29
N PHE A 228 1.10 -10.42 13.14
CA PHE A 228 0.88 -11.64 12.37
C PHE A 228 1.26 -11.37 10.91
N THR A 229 1.89 -12.35 10.27
CA THR A 229 1.97 -12.47 8.82
C THR A 229 1.16 -13.67 8.35
N VAL A 230 0.53 -13.58 7.18
CA VAL A 230 -0.13 -14.69 6.47
C VAL A 230 0.44 -14.76 5.04
N TRP A 231 0.52 -15.97 4.51
CA TRP A 231 1.15 -16.37 3.25
C TRP A 231 0.54 -17.66 2.71
N LEU A 232 0.88 -17.95 1.45
CA LEU A 232 0.83 -19.27 0.85
C LEU A 232 1.80 -20.19 1.62
N ASP A 233 1.30 -21.25 2.25
CA ASP A 233 2.00 -21.98 3.31
C ASP A 233 1.97 -23.51 3.09
N THR A 234 3.14 -24.06 2.77
CA THR A 234 3.35 -25.51 2.59
C THR A 234 3.33 -26.29 3.91
N GLY A 235 3.54 -25.63 5.06
CA GLY A 235 3.33 -26.21 6.38
C GLY A 235 1.84 -26.45 6.68
N CYS A 236 0.95 -25.64 6.10
CA CYS A 236 -0.50 -25.74 6.28
C CYS A 236 -1.15 -26.75 5.31
N SER A 237 -0.70 -28.00 5.45
CA SER A 237 -1.10 -29.19 4.67
C SER A 237 -0.61 -29.24 3.22
N ALA A 238 0.48 -28.54 2.90
CA ALA A 238 1.17 -28.46 1.58
C ALA A 238 0.60 -27.49 0.53
N ALA A 239 -0.58 -26.91 0.72
CA ALA A 239 -1.19 -25.97 -0.24
C ALA A 239 -2.14 -24.94 0.41
N GLY A 240 -2.01 -24.71 1.72
CA GLY A 240 -2.95 -23.92 2.52
C GLY A 240 -2.48 -22.49 2.83
N LEU A 241 -3.24 -21.80 3.67
CA LEU A 241 -2.86 -20.49 4.23
C LEU A 241 -2.40 -20.57 5.67
N GLY A 242 -1.26 -19.96 5.95
CA GLY A 242 -0.65 -19.90 7.27
C GLY A 242 0.37 -18.78 7.38
N GLY A 243 1.16 -18.81 8.43
CA GLY A 243 2.21 -17.83 8.61
C GLY A 243 2.68 -17.75 10.04
N TYR A 244 3.12 -16.57 10.46
CA TYR A 244 3.92 -16.42 11.67
C TYR A 244 3.46 -15.24 12.53
N LYS A 245 3.58 -15.38 13.85
CA LYS A 245 3.19 -14.34 14.80
C LYS A 245 4.25 -14.04 15.85
N SER A 246 4.35 -12.77 16.27
CA SER A 246 5.30 -12.30 17.29
C SER A 246 4.82 -11.03 18.00
N THR A 247 5.13 -10.88 19.29
CA THR A 247 5.00 -9.62 20.05
C THR A 247 6.26 -8.75 20.00
N ASN A 248 7.33 -9.24 19.39
CA ASN A 248 8.61 -8.53 19.19
C ASN A 248 9.05 -8.66 17.72
N PRO A 249 8.38 -7.98 16.77
CA PRO A 249 8.55 -8.24 15.34
C PRO A 249 9.99 -8.05 14.86
N SER A 250 10.74 -7.14 15.50
CA SER A 250 12.13 -6.81 15.17
C SER A 250 13.14 -7.93 15.44
N ASP A 251 12.80 -8.95 16.24
CA ASP A 251 13.65 -10.14 16.43
C ASP A 251 13.23 -11.24 15.44
N PRO A 252 14.08 -11.60 14.44
CA PRO A 252 13.78 -12.65 13.47
C PRO A 252 13.70 -14.07 14.08
N ASN A 253 14.01 -14.25 15.36
CA ASN A 253 13.91 -15.54 16.06
C ASN A 253 12.65 -15.65 16.95
N SER A 254 11.87 -14.58 17.07
CA SER A 254 10.66 -14.51 17.93
C SER A 254 9.38 -15.07 17.29
N TRP A 255 9.42 -15.31 15.98
CA TRP A 255 8.25 -15.59 15.15
C TRP A 255 7.81 -17.05 15.24
N THR A 256 6.55 -17.27 15.61
CA THR A 256 5.95 -18.61 15.83
C THR A 256 4.91 -18.93 14.76
N HIS A 257 5.00 -20.13 14.15
CA HIS A 257 4.10 -20.58 13.08
C HIS A 257 2.65 -20.82 13.52
N PHE A 258 1.68 -20.63 12.61
CA PHE A 258 0.27 -21.01 12.74
C PHE A 258 -0.39 -21.20 11.36
N CYS A 259 -1.55 -21.87 11.31
CA CYS A 259 -2.37 -21.99 10.09
C CYS A 259 -3.71 -21.26 10.22
N VAL A 260 -4.16 -20.64 9.12
CA VAL A 260 -5.50 -20.06 8.93
C VAL A 260 -6.43 -21.10 8.30
N HIS A 261 -5.95 -21.76 7.23
CA HIS A 261 -6.64 -22.79 6.48
C HIS A 261 -5.69 -23.94 6.15
N ASN A 262 -6.23 -25.15 5.93
CA ASN A 262 -5.45 -26.34 5.61
C ASN A 262 -5.98 -26.94 4.30
N ASN A 263 -5.23 -26.79 3.23
CA ASN A 263 -5.55 -27.34 1.92
C ASN A 263 -4.45 -28.33 1.52
N ASN A 264 -4.85 -29.54 1.10
CA ASN A 264 -3.94 -30.64 0.75
C ASN A 264 -3.84 -30.91 -0.76
N ASN A 265 -4.43 -30.06 -1.59
CA ASN A 265 -4.39 -30.18 -3.03
C ASN A 265 -3.38 -29.20 -3.67
N ILE A 266 -2.14 -29.66 -3.84
CA ILE A 266 -1.06 -28.88 -4.49
C ILE A 266 -1.35 -28.48 -5.95
N PHE A 267 -2.39 -29.05 -6.58
CA PHE A 267 -2.83 -28.68 -7.93
C PHE A 267 -3.99 -27.66 -7.93
N ALA A 268 -4.51 -27.32 -6.75
CA ALA A 268 -5.57 -26.36 -6.55
C ALA A 268 -5.40 -25.69 -5.15
N PRO A 269 -4.32 -24.92 -4.96
CA PRO A 269 -3.97 -24.34 -3.67
C PRO A 269 -4.97 -23.26 -3.24
N ASP A 270 -4.79 -22.75 -2.02
CA ASP A 270 -5.28 -21.41 -1.71
C ASP A 270 -4.44 -20.36 -2.48
N ASP A 271 -5.03 -19.21 -2.82
CA ASP A 271 -4.40 -18.12 -3.60
C ASP A 271 -5.12 -16.79 -3.31
N ARG A 272 -4.42 -15.67 -3.53
CA ARG A 272 -4.97 -14.30 -3.42
C ARG A 272 -5.57 -13.99 -2.06
N GLU A 273 -4.83 -14.27 -1.00
CA GLU A 273 -5.20 -13.85 0.34
C GLU A 273 -5.19 -12.33 0.52
N SER A 274 -6.02 -11.88 1.46
CA SER A 274 -6.00 -10.53 2.01
C SER A 274 -6.45 -10.59 3.47
N GLY A 275 -6.15 -9.56 4.28
CA GLY A 275 -6.58 -9.57 5.68
C GLY A 275 -6.75 -8.20 6.32
N TRP A 276 -7.65 -8.16 7.31
CA TRP A 276 -7.95 -6.96 8.08
C TRP A 276 -8.03 -7.27 9.58
N ALA A 277 -7.76 -6.29 10.43
CA ALA A 277 -7.81 -6.42 11.88
C ALA A 277 -8.56 -5.24 12.52
N ASP A 278 -9.62 -5.56 13.28
CA ASP A 278 -10.42 -4.55 13.98
C ASP A 278 -9.69 -4.05 15.22
N ASN A 279 -8.91 -2.99 15.04
CA ASN A 279 -8.11 -2.37 16.10
C ASN A 279 -8.79 -1.15 16.75
N ASN A 280 -10.10 -0.95 16.54
CA ASN A 280 -10.88 0.09 17.24
C ASN A 280 -11.47 -0.45 18.58
N PRO A 281 -11.05 0.06 19.76
CA PRO A 281 -11.59 -0.37 21.05
C PRO A 281 -13.07 0.00 21.27
N SER A 282 -13.67 0.83 20.42
CA SER A 282 -15.12 1.12 20.40
C SER A 282 -15.93 0.17 19.50
N SER A 283 -15.29 -0.74 18.76
CA SER A 283 -15.98 -1.74 17.95
C SER A 283 -16.52 -2.88 18.80
N LEU A 284 -17.70 -3.40 18.44
CA LEU A 284 -18.25 -4.65 19.00
C LEU A 284 -17.42 -5.89 18.62
N PHE A 285 -16.51 -5.76 17.64
CA PHE A 285 -15.65 -6.83 17.16
C PHE A 285 -14.15 -6.54 17.40
N PHE A 286 -13.82 -5.61 18.30
CA PHE A 286 -12.44 -5.26 18.65
C PHE A 286 -11.56 -6.50 18.90
N GLY A 287 -10.40 -6.55 18.24
CA GLY A 287 -9.48 -7.68 18.26
C GLY A 287 -9.72 -8.74 17.19
N ARG A 288 -10.87 -8.72 16.50
CA ARG A 288 -11.18 -9.69 15.43
C ARG A 288 -10.27 -9.46 14.23
N MET A 289 -9.59 -10.53 13.83
CA MET A 289 -8.78 -10.58 12.62
C MET A 289 -9.49 -11.41 11.57
N TYR A 290 -9.35 -11.03 10.31
CA TYR A 290 -10.03 -11.63 9.17
C TYR A 290 -9.00 -11.94 8.08
N VAL A 291 -9.19 -13.07 7.38
CA VAL A 291 -8.47 -13.42 6.16
C VAL A 291 -9.49 -13.85 5.12
N SER A 292 -9.47 -13.22 3.95
CA SER A 292 -10.19 -13.64 2.75
C SER A 292 -9.22 -14.29 1.75
N TRP A 293 -9.71 -15.18 0.87
CA TRP A 293 -8.91 -15.75 -0.23
C TRP A 293 -9.76 -16.50 -1.29
N ASN A 294 -9.13 -16.92 -2.39
CA ASN A 294 -9.67 -17.92 -3.33
C ASN A 294 -9.17 -19.34 -2.98
N ASN A 295 -10.07 -20.26 -2.64
CA ASN A 295 -9.75 -21.68 -2.47
C ASN A 295 -9.95 -22.41 -3.82
N PHE A 296 -8.88 -22.74 -4.55
CA PHE A 296 -9.03 -23.39 -5.86
C PHE A 296 -9.55 -24.82 -5.79
N ASN A 297 -9.32 -25.52 -4.69
CA ASN A 297 -9.81 -26.88 -4.46
C ASN A 297 -11.34 -26.96 -4.43
N VAL A 298 -12.02 -25.83 -4.15
CA VAL A 298 -13.48 -25.72 -4.16
C VAL A 298 -13.94 -24.95 -5.40
N GLY A 299 -14.64 -25.63 -6.32
CA GLY A 299 -15.33 -25.00 -7.45
C GLY A 299 -14.44 -24.32 -8.49
N GLY A 300 -13.11 -24.49 -8.41
CA GLY A 300 -12.16 -23.77 -9.27
C GLY A 300 -11.89 -22.33 -8.82
N GLY A 301 -11.93 -22.07 -7.50
CA GLY A 301 -11.56 -20.77 -6.90
C GLY A 301 -12.71 -20.07 -6.20
N ALA A 302 -13.52 -20.81 -5.44
CA ALA A 302 -14.55 -20.22 -4.61
C ALA A 302 -13.97 -19.19 -3.61
N LEU A 303 -14.72 -18.10 -3.39
CA LEU A 303 -14.31 -16.99 -2.52
C LEU A 303 -14.70 -17.30 -1.07
N PHE A 304 -13.73 -17.20 -0.15
CA PHE A 304 -13.90 -17.54 1.26
C PHE A 304 -13.39 -16.46 2.21
N VAL A 305 -13.88 -16.50 3.45
CA VAL A 305 -13.35 -15.77 4.60
C VAL A 305 -13.23 -16.72 5.80
N ARG A 306 -12.18 -16.53 6.62
CA ARG A 306 -12.08 -17.00 8.00
C ARG A 306 -11.76 -15.82 8.91
N TYR A 307 -12.09 -15.94 10.19
CA TYR A 307 -11.74 -14.93 11.18
C TYR A 307 -11.34 -15.57 12.51
N SER A 308 -10.63 -14.83 13.35
CA SER A 308 -10.25 -15.23 14.70
C SER A 308 -10.95 -14.35 15.73
N THR A 309 -11.58 -14.97 16.73
CA THR A 309 -12.27 -14.30 17.83
C THR A 309 -11.51 -14.35 19.16
N ASP A 310 -10.28 -14.89 19.15
CA ASP A 310 -9.50 -15.22 20.34
C ASP A 310 -8.04 -14.72 20.24
N ASN A 311 -7.82 -13.65 19.47
CA ASN A 311 -6.51 -13.05 19.20
C ASN A 311 -5.51 -14.00 18.50
N GLY A 312 -6.00 -14.78 17.53
CA GLY A 312 -5.18 -15.64 16.69
C GLY A 312 -4.69 -16.91 17.39
N LEU A 313 -5.45 -17.43 18.36
CA LEU A 313 -5.24 -18.77 18.91
C LEU A 313 -5.96 -19.82 18.04
N THR A 314 -7.15 -19.51 17.55
CA THR A 314 -7.90 -20.30 16.56
C THR A 314 -8.51 -19.43 15.47
N TRP A 315 -8.85 -20.07 14.36
CA TRP A 315 -9.58 -19.49 13.23
C TRP A 315 -10.88 -20.27 13.03
N THR A 316 -11.96 -19.59 12.62
CA THR A 316 -13.25 -20.25 12.37
C THR A 316 -13.18 -21.26 11.21
N ASN A 317 -14.20 -22.12 11.13
CA ASN A 317 -14.57 -22.75 9.86
C ASN A 317 -14.79 -21.67 8.77
N GLU A 318 -14.60 -22.05 7.50
CA GLU A 318 -14.87 -21.19 6.36
C GLU A 318 -16.25 -20.51 6.38
N ARG A 319 -16.29 -19.33 5.78
CA ARG A 319 -17.49 -18.62 5.33
C ARG A 319 -17.39 -18.42 3.83
N GLN A 320 -18.22 -19.12 3.06
CA GLN A 320 -18.22 -19.00 1.61
C GLN A 320 -18.98 -17.74 1.18
N LEU A 321 -18.31 -16.84 0.45
CA LEU A 321 -18.89 -15.65 -0.14
C LEU A 321 -19.40 -15.93 -1.56
N SER A 322 -18.76 -16.86 -2.29
CA SER A 322 -19.29 -17.35 -3.56
C SER A 322 -18.87 -18.78 -3.89
N THR A 323 -19.78 -19.52 -4.52
CA THR A 323 -19.53 -20.81 -5.19
C THR A 323 -19.04 -20.65 -6.63
N THR A 324 -19.22 -19.47 -7.22
CA THR A 324 -18.63 -19.09 -8.52
C THR A 324 -17.26 -18.48 -8.27
N PHE A 325 -16.30 -18.74 -9.16
CA PHE A 325 -15.04 -18.02 -9.15
C PHE A 325 -15.29 -16.51 -9.36
N PHE A 326 -15.04 -15.75 -8.31
CA PHE A 326 -14.75 -14.32 -8.39
C PHE A 326 -13.43 -14.14 -7.66
N ARG A 327 -12.49 -13.47 -8.33
CA ARG A 327 -11.15 -13.20 -7.81
C ARG A 327 -11.27 -12.43 -6.51
N ASP A 328 -10.64 -12.92 -5.44
CA ASP A 328 -10.44 -12.09 -4.26
C ASP A 328 -9.49 -10.96 -4.62
N VAL A 329 -9.87 -9.75 -4.21
CA VAL A 329 -9.11 -8.54 -4.49
C VAL A 329 -8.44 -8.08 -3.21
N GLN A 330 -9.23 -7.72 -2.20
CA GLN A 330 -8.79 -7.31 -0.86
C GLN A 330 -9.97 -7.35 0.14
N ILE A 331 -9.69 -7.51 1.44
CA ILE A 331 -10.63 -7.28 2.55
C ILE A 331 -10.29 -6.01 3.34
N THR A 332 -11.32 -5.27 3.76
CA THR A 332 -11.21 -4.05 4.58
C THR A 332 -12.36 -3.98 5.58
N GLY A 333 -12.27 -3.07 6.56
CA GLY A 333 -13.33 -2.89 7.56
C GLY A 333 -13.55 -1.43 7.94
N ASP A 334 -14.81 -1.07 8.17
CA ASP A 334 -15.22 0.25 8.60
C ASP A 334 -14.97 0.41 10.10
N LEU A 335 -13.84 1.05 10.41
CA LEU A 335 -13.42 1.35 11.79
C LEU A 335 -14.46 2.10 12.63
N ALA A 336 -15.43 2.80 12.03
CA ALA A 336 -16.47 3.52 12.77
C ALA A 336 -17.75 2.70 13.01
N THR A 337 -17.95 1.57 12.32
CA THR A 337 -19.21 0.80 12.41
C THR A 337 -19.02 -0.70 12.69
N GLY A 338 -17.84 -1.27 12.48
CA GLY A 338 -17.59 -2.72 12.56
C GLY A 338 -18.18 -3.51 11.38
N ASP A 339 -18.69 -2.84 10.34
CA ASP A 339 -19.02 -3.47 9.07
C ASP A 339 -17.72 -3.89 8.34
N VAL A 340 -17.70 -5.10 7.75
CA VAL A 340 -16.52 -5.65 7.06
C VAL A 340 -16.85 -5.87 5.59
N TYR A 341 -15.89 -5.63 4.69
CA TYR A 341 -16.10 -5.60 3.25
C TYR A 341 -15.00 -6.39 2.52
N VAL A 342 -15.39 -7.31 1.65
CA VAL A 342 -14.47 -7.98 0.69
C VAL A 342 -14.76 -7.41 -0.70
N ALA A 343 -13.75 -6.82 -1.31
CA ALA A 343 -13.77 -6.51 -2.74
C ALA A 343 -13.40 -7.76 -3.53
N ALA A 344 -14.12 -8.00 -4.63
CA ALA A 344 -13.85 -9.11 -5.53
C ALA A 344 -14.06 -8.69 -6.98
N MET A 345 -13.44 -9.40 -7.92
CA MET A 345 -13.57 -9.14 -9.35
C MET A 345 -14.14 -10.34 -10.11
N ASN A 346 -15.15 -10.10 -10.94
CA ASN A 346 -15.44 -10.96 -12.08
C ASN A 346 -14.42 -10.64 -13.17
N GLU A 347 -13.47 -11.53 -13.42
CA GLU A 347 -12.38 -11.32 -14.39
C GLU A 347 -12.80 -11.62 -15.85
N GLY A 348 -14.04 -12.09 -16.05
CA GLY A 348 -14.57 -12.56 -17.33
C GLY A 348 -14.27 -14.04 -17.60
N PRO A 349 -14.97 -14.67 -18.56
CA PRO A 349 -14.73 -16.07 -18.91
C PRO A 349 -13.31 -16.24 -19.48
N ASN A 350 -12.48 -16.98 -18.75
CA ASN A 350 -11.04 -17.21 -18.99
C ASN A 350 -10.12 -16.00 -18.72
N GLY A 351 -10.58 -14.95 -18.04
CA GLY A 351 -9.76 -13.77 -17.75
C GLY A 351 -9.33 -13.02 -19.02
N GLY A 352 -8.05 -12.65 -19.07
CA GLY A 352 -7.40 -12.04 -20.25
C GLY A 352 -8.07 -10.75 -20.73
N LEU A 353 -7.77 -10.35 -21.96
CA LEU A 353 -8.33 -9.16 -22.61
C LEU A 353 -9.79 -9.34 -23.12
N ALA A 354 -10.37 -10.54 -23.02
CA ALA A 354 -11.70 -10.81 -23.57
C ALA A 354 -12.82 -10.09 -22.81
N GLY A 355 -12.78 -10.14 -21.47
CA GLY A 355 -13.79 -9.52 -20.61
C GLY A 355 -15.23 -9.99 -20.89
N PRO A 356 -16.24 -9.15 -20.56
CA PRO A 356 -16.13 -7.96 -19.72
C PRO A 356 -15.76 -8.33 -18.28
N ARG A 357 -15.18 -7.37 -17.55
CA ARG A 357 -14.93 -7.46 -16.10
C ARG A 357 -15.95 -6.65 -15.31
N SER A 358 -16.18 -7.01 -14.05
CA SER A 358 -17.00 -6.20 -13.14
C SER A 358 -16.58 -6.35 -11.68
N ASN A 359 -16.53 -5.23 -10.97
CA ASN A 359 -16.21 -5.19 -9.54
C ASN A 359 -17.41 -5.65 -8.70
N LYS A 360 -17.13 -6.26 -7.55
CA LYS A 360 -18.11 -6.72 -6.57
C LYS A 360 -17.69 -6.31 -5.17
N ILE A 361 -18.66 -6.01 -4.32
CA ILE A 361 -18.45 -5.86 -2.87
C ILE A 361 -19.35 -6.85 -2.14
N TYR A 362 -18.74 -7.66 -1.28
CA TYR A 362 -19.42 -8.44 -0.25
C TYR A 362 -19.29 -7.70 1.07
N ARG A 363 -20.35 -7.69 1.88
CA ARG A 363 -20.38 -7.04 3.19
C ARG A 363 -20.87 -8.00 4.27
N SER A 364 -20.28 -7.91 5.46
CA SER A 364 -20.78 -8.47 6.70
C SER A 364 -21.12 -7.36 7.70
N THR A 365 -22.14 -7.58 8.52
CA THR A 365 -22.59 -6.68 9.59
C THR A 365 -22.64 -7.36 10.96
N ASP A 366 -22.17 -8.60 11.07
CA ASP A 366 -22.14 -9.44 12.28
C ASP A 366 -20.70 -9.89 12.64
N GLY A 367 -19.71 -9.14 12.13
CA GLY A 367 -18.29 -9.40 12.34
C GLY A 367 -17.78 -10.60 11.54
N GLY A 368 -18.21 -10.75 10.29
CA GLY A 368 -17.74 -11.78 9.35
C GLY A 368 -18.47 -13.12 9.43
N ASN A 369 -19.50 -13.27 10.26
CA ASN A 369 -20.20 -14.54 10.45
C ASN A 369 -21.20 -14.83 9.32
N THR A 370 -21.86 -13.81 8.76
CA THR A 370 -22.67 -13.86 7.54
C THR A 370 -22.26 -12.77 6.56
N TRP A 371 -22.45 -13.02 5.27
CA TRP A 371 -22.00 -12.16 4.18
C TRP A 371 -23.08 -12.03 3.09
N THR A 372 -23.16 -10.85 2.49
CA THR A 372 -24.08 -10.53 1.38
C THR A 372 -23.34 -9.78 0.28
N ASN A 373 -23.53 -10.16 -1.00
CA ASN A 373 -23.10 -9.31 -2.12
C ASN A 373 -23.99 -8.06 -2.14
N THR A 374 -23.41 -6.91 -1.78
CA THR A 374 -24.15 -5.63 -1.69
C THR A 374 -24.00 -4.78 -2.95
N TYR A 375 -22.94 -5.02 -3.73
CA TYR A 375 -22.70 -4.37 -5.00
C TYR A 375 -22.15 -5.34 -6.05
N THR A 376 -22.68 -5.21 -7.27
CA THR A 376 -22.06 -5.69 -8.51
C THR A 376 -22.07 -4.52 -9.48
N GLY A 377 -20.89 -4.07 -9.88
CA GLY A 377 -20.71 -2.90 -10.72
C GLY A 377 -21.02 -3.13 -12.20
N PRO A 378 -21.00 -2.05 -13.01
CA PRO A 378 -21.14 -2.16 -14.45
C PRO A 378 -19.99 -2.96 -15.07
N ASN A 379 -20.26 -3.53 -16.25
CA ASN A 379 -19.25 -4.20 -17.05
C ASN A 379 -18.26 -3.18 -17.65
N PHE A 380 -16.96 -3.45 -17.53
CA PHE A 380 -15.88 -2.68 -18.15
C PHE A 380 -14.92 -3.59 -18.94
N ALA A 381 -14.12 -2.97 -19.83
CA ALA A 381 -13.07 -3.68 -20.55
C ALA A 381 -11.79 -3.79 -19.67
N PRO A 382 -11.08 -4.92 -19.71
CA PRO A 382 -9.89 -5.15 -18.89
C PRO A 382 -8.73 -4.21 -19.26
N PRO A 383 -7.91 -3.76 -18.29
CA PRO A 383 -6.73 -2.96 -18.58
C PRO A 383 -5.61 -3.84 -19.16
N GLY A 384 -4.74 -3.24 -19.98
CA GLY A 384 -3.54 -3.87 -20.55
C GLY A 384 -3.46 -3.83 -22.08
N ARG A 385 -2.36 -4.36 -22.65
CA ARG A 385 -2.10 -4.29 -24.10
C ARG A 385 -2.17 -5.64 -24.80
N VAL A 386 -1.79 -6.73 -24.12
CA VAL A 386 -1.69 -8.08 -24.67
C VAL A 386 -2.02 -9.12 -23.60
N ASN A 387 -2.52 -10.30 -23.98
CA ASN A 387 -2.50 -11.45 -23.07
C ASN A 387 -1.03 -11.90 -22.84
N CYS A 388 -0.69 -12.32 -21.62
CA CYS A 388 0.64 -12.81 -21.30
C CYS A 388 0.93 -14.16 -21.97
N GLY A 389 2.10 -14.30 -22.62
CA GLY A 389 2.40 -15.47 -23.44
C GLY A 389 2.56 -16.78 -22.64
N ALA A 390 3.06 -16.69 -21.41
CA ALA A 390 3.24 -17.84 -20.53
C ALA A 390 1.93 -18.38 -19.92
N ASN A 391 0.89 -17.55 -19.82
CA ASN A 391 -0.45 -17.93 -19.41
C ASN A 391 -1.44 -16.84 -19.85
N THR A 392 -2.27 -17.15 -20.85
CA THR A 392 -3.17 -16.21 -21.51
C THR A 392 -4.36 -15.74 -20.66
N TYR A 393 -4.57 -16.35 -19.49
CA TYR A 393 -5.50 -15.86 -18.47
C TYR A 393 -5.08 -14.50 -17.90
N PHE A 394 -3.77 -14.23 -17.82
CA PHE A 394 -3.26 -12.95 -17.35
C PHE A 394 -3.09 -11.95 -18.50
N VAL A 395 -3.34 -10.68 -18.19
CA VAL A 395 -3.05 -9.56 -19.10
C VAL A 395 -1.69 -8.96 -18.75
N CYS A 396 -0.91 -8.65 -19.78
CA CYS A 396 0.40 -8.03 -19.70
C CYS A 396 0.35 -6.59 -20.22
N MET A 397 1.04 -5.71 -19.51
CA MET A 397 1.00 -4.25 -19.72
C MET A 397 1.87 -3.81 -20.89
N TYR A 398 2.97 -4.52 -21.14
CA TYR A 398 3.91 -4.23 -22.21
C TYR A 398 4.05 -5.43 -23.15
N PRO A 399 3.90 -5.24 -24.48
CA PRO A 399 4.20 -6.28 -25.45
C PRO A 399 5.70 -6.52 -25.53
N ASP A 400 6.07 -7.76 -25.82
CA ASP A 400 7.42 -8.17 -26.19
C ASP A 400 7.31 -9.27 -27.24
N SER A 401 8.15 -9.22 -28.25
CA SER A 401 8.29 -10.26 -29.28
C SER A 401 9.59 -11.04 -29.14
N ASN A 402 10.50 -10.55 -28.33
CA ASN A 402 11.78 -11.19 -28.07
C ASN A 402 11.58 -12.24 -26.96
N LEU A 403 12.39 -13.30 -26.96
CA LEU A 403 12.24 -14.46 -26.07
C LEU A 403 10.98 -15.33 -26.26
N GLY A 404 10.12 -15.02 -27.25
CA GLY A 404 8.98 -15.89 -27.62
C GLY A 404 7.74 -15.80 -26.71
N PHE A 405 7.75 -14.91 -25.72
CA PHE A 405 6.53 -14.44 -25.06
C PHE A 405 5.80 -13.43 -25.96
N THR A 406 4.61 -13.01 -25.54
CA THR A 406 3.83 -11.93 -26.19
C THR A 406 3.86 -10.62 -25.42
N GLY A 407 4.32 -10.63 -24.17
CA GLY A 407 4.36 -9.49 -23.26
C GLY A 407 4.78 -9.84 -21.85
N TYR A 408 5.07 -8.80 -21.06
CA TYR A 408 5.53 -8.86 -19.66
C TYR A 408 4.77 -7.85 -18.79
N TRP A 409 5.01 -7.96 -17.47
CA TRP A 409 4.37 -7.24 -16.38
C TRP A 409 2.86 -7.49 -16.29
N ARG A 410 2.45 -8.35 -15.34
CA ARG A 410 1.05 -8.75 -15.16
C ARG A 410 0.28 -7.65 -14.43
N HIS A 411 -0.87 -7.27 -14.97
CA HIS A 411 -1.83 -6.44 -14.23
C HIS A 411 -3.25 -6.77 -14.67
N MET A 412 -4.16 -6.88 -13.70
CA MET A 412 -5.52 -7.40 -13.91
C MET A 412 -6.62 -6.41 -13.49
N GLY A 413 -6.29 -5.14 -13.23
CA GLY A 413 -7.28 -4.14 -12.82
C GLY A 413 -7.81 -4.32 -11.40
N TRP A 414 -7.20 -5.20 -10.62
CA TRP A 414 -7.44 -5.36 -9.19
C TRP A 414 -7.25 -4.03 -8.46
N GLY A 415 -7.76 -3.93 -7.24
CA GLY A 415 -7.98 -2.65 -6.59
C GLY A 415 -7.87 -2.69 -5.07
N GLU A 416 -8.05 -1.53 -4.45
CA GLU A 416 -7.91 -1.33 -3.00
C GLU A 416 -9.19 -0.72 -2.42
N PRO A 417 -9.94 -1.45 -1.57
CA PRO A 417 -11.14 -0.96 -0.90
C PRO A 417 -10.81 -0.30 0.45
N ALA A 418 -11.52 0.77 0.76
CA ALA A 418 -11.42 1.42 2.07
C ALA A 418 -12.81 1.81 2.58
N ALA A 419 -13.09 1.57 3.87
CA ALA A 419 -14.38 1.89 4.48
C ALA A 419 -14.22 2.74 5.75
N LEU A 420 -15.06 3.76 5.90
CA LEU A 420 -15.12 4.59 7.11
C LEU A 420 -16.48 5.29 7.24
N ASN A 421 -17.14 5.12 8.38
CA ASN A 421 -18.41 5.76 8.75
C ASN A 421 -19.51 5.59 7.69
N GLY A 422 -19.63 4.37 7.16
CA GLY A 422 -20.57 4.00 6.09
C GLY A 422 -20.25 4.53 4.70
N VAL A 423 -19.16 5.28 4.52
CA VAL A 423 -18.56 5.55 3.21
C VAL A 423 -17.71 4.35 2.83
N VAL A 424 -17.92 3.80 1.63
CA VAL A 424 -17.11 2.69 1.09
C VAL A 424 -16.50 3.15 -0.22
N SER A 425 -15.19 2.99 -0.36
CA SER A 425 -14.40 3.37 -1.52
C SER A 425 -13.81 2.12 -2.17
N LEU A 426 -13.56 2.18 -3.48
CA LEU A 426 -12.70 1.26 -4.20
C LEU A 426 -11.92 2.04 -5.26
N VAL A 427 -10.59 1.97 -5.21
CA VAL A 427 -9.71 2.31 -6.34
C VAL A 427 -9.48 1.03 -7.14
N TYR A 428 -9.49 1.09 -8.46
CA TYR A 428 -9.23 -0.06 -9.36
C TYR A 428 -8.80 0.45 -10.74
N ALA A 429 -8.26 -0.43 -11.60
CA ALA A 429 -7.90 -0.07 -12.97
C ALA A 429 -8.74 -0.82 -14.02
N GLN A 430 -8.97 -0.16 -15.15
CA GLN A 430 -9.70 -0.71 -16.30
C GLN A 430 -9.20 -0.08 -17.60
N HIS A 431 -9.63 -0.60 -18.76
CA HIS A 431 -9.33 0.06 -20.04
C HIS A 431 -9.84 1.51 -20.02
N GLY A 432 -9.00 2.43 -20.50
CA GLY A 432 -9.30 3.85 -20.62
C GLY A 432 -10.12 4.19 -21.86
N ALA A 433 -10.21 5.48 -22.17
CA ALA A 433 -11.01 5.96 -23.30
C ALA A 433 -10.35 5.68 -24.66
N GLY A 434 -11.13 5.17 -25.62
CA GLY A 434 -10.68 5.00 -27.01
C GLY A 434 -9.60 3.93 -27.17
N ALA A 435 -8.34 4.35 -27.28
CA ALA A 435 -7.16 3.48 -27.45
C ALA A 435 -6.21 3.54 -26.24
N ASP A 436 -6.64 4.12 -25.13
CA ASP A 436 -5.88 4.16 -23.89
C ASP A 436 -6.05 2.83 -23.12
N PRO A 437 -5.01 1.99 -22.99
CA PRO A 437 -5.14 0.62 -22.50
C PRO A 437 -5.37 0.48 -20.99
N GLY A 438 -5.20 1.54 -20.20
CA GLY A 438 -5.28 1.43 -18.74
C GLY A 438 -5.42 2.79 -18.08
N ASP A 439 -6.50 2.95 -17.34
CA ASP A 439 -6.84 4.13 -16.55
C ASP A 439 -7.20 3.69 -15.13
N VAL A 440 -6.79 4.50 -14.14
CA VAL A 440 -7.09 4.26 -12.72
C VAL A 440 -8.35 5.01 -12.33
N PHE A 441 -9.31 4.31 -11.73
CA PHE A 441 -10.62 4.84 -11.36
C PHE A 441 -10.93 4.68 -9.88
N TYR A 442 -11.67 5.64 -9.35
CA TYR A 442 -12.23 5.64 -8.01
C TYR A 442 -13.76 5.58 -8.06
N ILE A 443 -14.37 4.68 -7.30
CA ILE A 443 -15.81 4.67 -7.01
C ILE A 443 -16.07 4.82 -5.51
N ARG A 444 -17.21 5.45 -5.17
CA ARG A 444 -17.61 5.67 -3.77
C ARG A 444 -19.10 5.42 -3.55
N SER A 445 -19.40 4.63 -2.52
CA SER A 445 -20.69 4.54 -1.84
C SER A 445 -20.73 5.47 -0.62
N THR A 446 -21.90 6.02 -0.32
CA THR A 446 -22.19 6.73 0.94
C THR A 446 -23.36 6.09 1.69
N ASP A 447 -23.64 4.81 1.41
CA ASP A 447 -24.81 4.06 1.89
C ASP A 447 -24.44 2.65 2.38
N LYS A 448 -23.20 2.47 2.86
CA LYS A 448 -22.64 1.19 3.33
C LYS A 448 -22.54 0.11 2.24
N GLY A 449 -22.06 0.51 1.06
CA GLY A 449 -21.72 -0.38 -0.05
C GLY A 449 -22.90 -0.89 -0.89
N GLN A 450 -24.07 -0.25 -0.83
CA GLN A 450 -25.27 -0.68 -1.57
C GLN A 450 -25.34 -0.04 -2.96
N THR A 451 -25.06 1.27 -3.07
CA THR A 451 -24.93 1.98 -4.33
C THR A 451 -23.62 2.75 -4.40
N PHE A 452 -23.01 2.78 -5.58
CA PHE A 452 -21.77 3.52 -5.84
C PHE A 452 -22.02 4.59 -6.91
N GLY A 453 -21.39 5.75 -6.73
CA GLY A 453 -21.37 6.80 -7.75
C GLY A 453 -20.60 6.39 -9.02
N ALA A 454 -20.73 7.19 -10.08
CA ALA A 454 -20.01 6.98 -11.33
C ALA A 454 -18.47 6.98 -11.10
N PRO A 455 -17.70 6.13 -11.81
CA PRO A 455 -16.25 6.11 -11.70
C PRO A 455 -15.59 7.46 -12.03
N VAL A 456 -14.62 7.85 -11.22
CA VAL A 456 -13.80 9.06 -11.41
C VAL A 456 -12.38 8.64 -11.81
N LYS A 457 -11.94 9.00 -13.01
CA LYS A 457 -10.55 8.81 -13.47
C LYS A 457 -9.61 9.61 -12.57
N LEU A 458 -8.57 8.96 -12.02
CA LEU A 458 -7.61 9.57 -11.10
C LEU A 458 -6.36 10.10 -11.81
N ASN A 459 -5.88 9.40 -12.85
CA ASN A 459 -4.75 9.87 -13.65
C ASN A 459 -5.17 11.03 -14.59
N THR A 460 -4.26 11.97 -14.77
CA THR A 460 -4.52 13.24 -15.48
C THR A 460 -3.80 13.33 -16.84
N ASP A 461 -3.16 12.25 -17.29
CA ASP A 461 -2.47 12.25 -18.56
C ASP A 461 -3.45 12.28 -19.75
N THR A 462 -2.99 12.86 -20.85
CA THR A 462 -3.77 13.06 -22.08
C THR A 462 -3.23 12.18 -23.22
N THR A 463 -2.71 11.00 -22.89
CA THR A 463 -1.96 10.14 -23.81
C THR A 463 -2.59 8.75 -23.94
N THR A 464 -1.80 7.73 -24.30
CA THR A 464 -2.16 6.30 -24.21
C THR A 464 -1.12 5.55 -23.38
N ARG A 465 -0.59 6.25 -22.36
CA ARG A 465 0.31 5.70 -21.34
C ARG A 465 -0.56 4.98 -20.31
N LEU A 466 -0.69 3.67 -20.48
CA LEU A 466 -1.24 2.73 -19.49
C LEU A 466 -0.88 3.18 -18.06
N GLN A 467 -1.89 3.51 -17.26
CA GLN A 467 -1.82 3.66 -15.80
C GLN A 467 -2.51 2.45 -15.15
N TRP A 468 -2.12 2.12 -13.92
CA TRP A 468 -2.46 0.87 -13.23
C TRP A 468 -2.55 1.06 -11.70
#